data_AF-A0A9K3PWB8-F1
#
_entry.id   AF-A0A9K3PWB8-F1
#
_cell.length_a   1.000
_cell.length_b   1.000
_cell.length_c   1.000
_cell.angle_alpha   90.00
_cell.angle_beta   90.00
_cell.angle_gamma   90.00
#
_symmetry.space_group_name_H-M   'P 1'
#
loop_
_entity.id
_entity.type
_entity.pdbx_description
1 polymer ?
#
loop_
_entity_poly.entity_id
_entity_poly.type
_entity_poly.pdbx_seq_one_letter_code
_entity_poly.pdbx_strand_id
1 'polypeptide(L)'
;MKRQFQFDDCYIPSMNQDMLLSEASFILSHDAATGYLQDHSLISVANSYAKNQVGSVYQQLNDGARALDVRPKLLANGTLLCHHGGLTIPVTLERLVQDAIQWCNDNNDSDELVLILHHNFAYPGGNGDGTDVATTTTTTPRADVAVSALSQVYDSLGVNYVQCAEVSTMTVKETMKLAALPSGGYLLAMDQQDAYTSSCAKLNYVQDLLVTCYSNSTDTGSNNNNNRRSSDPCTKPRSSKLQELKDYVMASANNEPTDSNQVLGPPASTDRYPFNELQALWQVDATSAALGMIHLSTLLDDNTKSQLNAHIVNWVYEESLKAISLLAVDQVQLNGNALLSVLRNQCGQSILSVASDNDETKERENVNPRETICGRAIPKPSVQSKNMSTLSFLVKLAVVAAFGIWAGILSHHHRRYFQKNKVQLQALDREILDAAQQYGCANIDPSSKDDTYVLA
;
A
#
# COMPACT_ATOMS: atom_id res chain seq x y z
N MET A 1 25.26 -2.67 -19.36
CA MET A 1 23.99 -3.14 -18.77
C MET A 1 24.17 -3.29 -17.27
N LYS A 2 23.63 -2.35 -16.47
CA LYS A 2 23.48 -2.56 -15.04
C LYS A 2 22.42 -3.67 -14.84
N ARG A 3 22.62 -4.58 -13.89
CA ARG A 3 21.61 -5.59 -13.56
C ARG A 3 20.39 -4.85 -13.02
N GLN A 4 19.35 -4.75 -13.83
CA GLN A 4 18.11 -4.02 -13.53
C GLN A 4 17.21 -4.79 -12.55
N PHE A 5 17.61 -5.99 -12.09
CA PHE A 5 16.70 -6.94 -11.47
C PHE A 5 17.16 -7.41 -10.09
N GLN A 6 16.17 -7.58 -9.21
CA GLN A 6 16.31 -8.14 -7.87
C GLN A 6 16.79 -9.61 -7.89
N PHE A 7 16.52 -10.34 -8.98
CA PHE A 7 16.88 -11.74 -9.14
C PHE A 7 17.51 -12.00 -10.51
N ASP A 8 18.57 -12.80 -10.53
CA ASP A 8 19.32 -13.15 -11.75
C ASP A 8 18.49 -14.00 -12.74
N ASP A 9 17.38 -14.59 -12.29
CA ASP A 9 16.45 -15.41 -13.08
C ASP A 9 15.18 -14.66 -13.54
N CYS A 10 14.99 -13.40 -13.14
CA CYS A 10 13.85 -12.61 -13.60
C CYS A 10 14.16 -11.97 -14.95
N TYR A 11 13.55 -12.52 -16.00
CA TYR A 11 13.50 -11.89 -17.32
C TYR A 11 12.20 -11.10 -17.45
N ILE A 12 12.30 -9.82 -17.84
CA ILE A 12 11.15 -8.95 -18.11
C ILE A 12 11.18 -8.66 -19.62
N PRO A 13 10.33 -9.32 -20.42
CA PRO A 13 10.30 -9.04 -21.84
C PRO A 13 9.74 -7.63 -22.11
N SER A 14 10.15 -7.05 -23.23
CA SER A 14 9.62 -5.76 -23.69
C SER A 14 8.10 -5.82 -23.81
N MET A 15 7.43 -4.75 -23.40
CA MET A 15 5.97 -4.63 -23.54
C MET A 15 5.58 -4.62 -25.02
N ASN A 16 4.48 -5.27 -25.36
CA ASN A 16 3.87 -5.15 -26.68
C ASN A 16 3.34 -3.72 -26.85
N GLN A 17 4.00 -2.91 -27.68
CA GLN A 17 3.63 -1.51 -27.82
C GLN A 17 2.36 -1.30 -28.67
N ASP A 18 1.92 -2.31 -29.43
CA ASP A 18 0.76 -2.20 -30.32
C ASP A 18 -0.58 -2.50 -29.60
N MET A 19 -0.54 -2.97 -28.36
CA MET A 19 -1.75 -3.22 -27.56
C MET A 19 -2.32 -1.92 -27.00
N LEU A 20 -3.62 -1.92 -26.66
CA LEU A 20 -4.22 -0.78 -25.97
C LEU A 20 -3.60 -0.60 -24.58
N LEU A 21 -3.45 0.66 -24.14
CA LEU A 21 -2.93 0.97 -22.82
C LEU A 21 -3.80 0.35 -21.71
N SER A 22 -5.11 0.30 -21.91
CA SER A 22 -6.09 -0.32 -21.00
C SER A 22 -5.93 -1.84 -20.86
N GLU A 23 -5.35 -2.50 -21.86
CA GLU A 23 -5.06 -3.93 -21.87
C GLU A 23 -3.67 -4.23 -21.28
N ALA A 24 -2.77 -3.24 -21.26
CA ALA A 24 -1.43 -3.41 -20.73
C ALA A 24 -1.43 -3.51 -19.20
N SER A 25 -0.69 -4.48 -18.68
CA SER A 25 -0.58 -4.70 -17.23
C SER A 25 0.63 -3.99 -16.63
N PHE A 26 0.43 -3.32 -15.50
CA PHE A 26 1.45 -2.63 -14.72
C PHE A 26 1.37 -3.03 -13.24
N ILE A 27 2.51 -3.07 -12.55
CA ILE A 27 2.52 -3.05 -11.09
C ILE A 27 2.32 -1.62 -10.63
N LEU A 28 1.27 -1.41 -9.84
CA LEU A 28 0.98 -0.16 -9.17
C LEU A 28 1.54 -0.19 -7.75
N SER A 29 2.46 0.72 -7.46
CA SER A 29 2.92 0.96 -6.09
C SER A 29 1.82 1.70 -5.33
N HIS A 30 1.09 0.98 -4.48
CA HIS A 30 -0.02 1.53 -3.71
C HIS A 30 0.49 2.56 -2.68
N ASP A 31 -0.17 3.72 -2.61
CA ASP A 31 0.23 4.84 -1.76
C ASP A 31 1.75 5.12 -1.82
N ALA A 32 2.28 5.29 -3.05
CA ALA A 32 3.71 5.24 -3.37
C ALA A 32 4.57 6.17 -2.49
N ALA A 33 4.05 7.36 -2.16
CA ALA A 33 4.73 8.35 -1.35
C ALA A 33 5.00 7.88 0.10
N THR A 34 4.29 6.88 0.60
CA THR A 34 4.48 6.39 1.98
C THR A 34 5.87 5.78 2.21
N GLY A 35 6.58 5.40 1.14
CA GLY A 35 7.96 4.94 1.19
C GLY A 35 8.97 5.97 1.74
N TYR A 36 8.60 7.26 1.74
CA TYR A 36 9.40 8.36 2.31
C TYR A 36 9.20 8.53 3.83
N LEU A 37 8.22 7.85 4.44
CA LEU A 37 8.03 7.84 5.89
C LEU A 37 9.21 7.14 6.57
N GLN A 38 9.76 7.77 7.61
CA GLN A 38 10.86 7.19 8.40
C GLN A 38 10.30 6.28 9.51
N ASP A 39 10.93 5.13 9.73
CA ASP A 39 10.48 4.12 10.71
C ASP A 39 10.78 4.51 12.18
N HIS A 40 11.55 5.57 12.40
CA HIS A 40 12.14 5.88 13.72
C HIS A 40 11.48 7.02 14.49
N SER A 41 10.38 7.61 14.02
CA SER A 41 9.72 8.69 14.76
C SER A 41 8.70 8.14 15.78
N LEU A 42 8.54 8.79 16.93
CA LEU A 42 7.54 8.45 17.96
C LEU A 42 6.08 8.58 17.44
N ILE A 43 5.88 9.15 16.24
CA ILE A 43 4.63 9.09 15.43
C ILE A 43 4.39 7.66 14.88
N SER A 44 5.26 6.69 15.22
CA SER A 44 5.29 5.28 14.78
C SER A 44 3.97 4.53 14.77
N VAL A 45 3.02 4.87 15.65
CA VAL A 45 1.73 4.17 15.74
C VAL A 45 0.89 4.43 14.48
N ALA A 46 0.75 5.70 14.06
CA ALA A 46 0.03 6.03 12.83
C ALA A 46 0.78 5.50 11.60
N ASN A 47 2.11 5.61 11.59
CA ASN A 47 2.92 5.12 10.47
C ASN A 47 2.86 3.60 10.30
N SER A 48 2.60 2.83 11.36
CA SER A 48 2.56 1.35 11.31
C SER A 48 1.54 0.82 10.30
N TYR A 49 0.41 1.50 10.12
CA TYR A 49 -0.63 1.11 9.16
C TYR A 49 -0.89 2.14 8.06
N ALA A 50 -0.19 3.28 8.09
CA ALA A 50 -0.20 4.26 7.02
C ALA A 50 0.99 4.10 6.04
N LYS A 51 1.96 3.23 6.34
CA LYS A 51 3.13 3.00 5.50
C LYS A 51 2.95 1.74 4.65
N ASN A 52 2.83 1.93 3.33
CA ASN A 52 2.58 0.88 2.35
C ASN A 52 3.83 0.47 1.59
N GLN A 53 4.79 1.38 1.44
CA GLN A 53 6.01 1.16 0.67
C GLN A 53 7.28 1.34 1.51
N VAL A 54 8.40 0.86 0.97
CA VAL A 54 9.75 1.11 1.48
C VAL A 54 10.55 1.76 0.37
N GLY A 55 11.26 2.84 0.71
CA GLY A 55 12.16 3.51 -0.22
C GLY A 55 11.49 4.57 -1.09
N SER A 56 12.31 5.34 -1.80
CA SER A 56 11.84 6.37 -2.73
C SER A 56 11.15 5.76 -3.95
N VAL A 57 10.46 6.59 -4.73
CA VAL A 57 9.87 6.16 -6.00
C VAL A 57 10.91 5.57 -6.94
N TYR A 58 12.13 6.13 -6.99
CA TYR A 58 13.23 5.55 -7.76
C TYR A 58 13.52 4.08 -7.37
N GLN A 59 13.49 3.77 -6.07
CA GLN A 59 13.70 2.41 -5.58
C GLN A 59 12.51 1.51 -5.92
N GLN A 60 11.28 2.00 -5.74
CA GLN A 60 10.07 1.25 -6.10
C GLN A 60 10.02 0.87 -7.58
N LEU A 61 10.47 1.77 -8.48
CA LEU A 61 10.58 1.48 -9.91
C LEU A 61 11.69 0.44 -10.22
N ASN A 62 12.83 0.50 -9.53
CA ASN A 62 13.85 -0.56 -9.61
C ASN A 62 13.34 -1.90 -9.08
N ASP A 63 12.42 -1.88 -8.12
CA ASP A 63 11.83 -3.06 -7.52
C ASP A 63 10.68 -3.65 -8.35
N GLY A 64 10.31 -3.01 -9.47
CA GLY A 64 9.37 -3.55 -10.47
C GLY A 64 8.07 -2.75 -10.64
N ALA A 65 7.86 -1.67 -9.88
CA ALA A 65 6.72 -0.78 -10.14
C ALA A 65 6.85 -0.14 -11.53
N ARG A 66 5.72 0.06 -12.21
CA ARG A 66 5.61 0.85 -13.45
C ARG A 66 4.40 1.78 -13.44
N ALA A 67 3.61 1.74 -12.38
CA ALA A 67 2.59 2.73 -12.07
C ALA A 67 2.72 3.14 -10.59
N LEU A 68 2.34 4.38 -10.27
CA LEU A 68 2.48 4.97 -8.94
C LEU A 68 1.15 5.59 -8.51
N ASP A 69 0.59 5.15 -7.38
CA ASP A 69 -0.58 5.80 -6.75
C ASP A 69 -0.08 6.98 -5.92
N VAL A 70 -0.37 8.20 -6.39
CA VAL A 70 0.13 9.44 -5.81
C VAL A 70 -1.04 10.31 -5.37
N ARG A 71 -1.13 10.57 -4.06
CA ARG A 71 -2.21 11.35 -3.44
C ARG A 71 -1.70 12.72 -3.01
N PRO A 72 -1.96 13.81 -3.77
CA PRO A 72 -1.41 15.13 -3.50
C PRO A 72 -2.29 15.93 -2.52
N LYS A 73 -1.66 16.76 -1.70
CA LYS A 73 -2.28 17.70 -0.77
C LYS A 73 -1.76 19.10 -1.02
N LEU A 74 -2.65 20.01 -1.40
CA LEU A 74 -2.36 21.43 -1.52
C LEU A 74 -2.28 22.07 -0.13
N LEU A 75 -1.16 22.70 0.16
CA LEU A 75 -0.98 23.51 1.35
C LEU A 75 -1.40 24.96 1.12
N ALA A 76 -1.64 25.71 2.20
CA ALA A 76 -2.06 27.11 2.13
C ALA A 76 -1.04 28.03 1.43
N ASN A 77 0.24 27.63 1.37
CA ASN A 77 1.30 28.36 0.69
C ASN A 77 1.45 27.98 -0.80
N GLY A 78 0.57 27.14 -1.35
CA GLY A 78 0.62 26.65 -2.73
C GLY A 78 1.52 25.44 -2.96
N THR A 79 2.25 24.96 -1.95
CA THR A 79 3.07 23.75 -2.08
C THR A 79 2.19 22.50 -2.12
N LEU A 80 2.53 21.55 -3.01
CA LEU A 80 1.94 20.20 -3.03
C LEU A 80 2.83 19.22 -2.27
N LEU A 81 2.34 18.75 -1.11
CA LEU A 81 2.89 17.58 -0.43
C LEU A 81 2.11 16.33 -0.81
N CYS A 82 2.65 15.15 -0.56
CA CYS A 82 1.87 13.92 -0.62
C CYS A 82 1.16 13.66 0.72
N HIS A 83 0.09 12.86 0.70
CA HIS A 83 -0.58 12.39 1.91
C HIS A 83 -1.09 10.95 1.76
N HIS A 84 -1.55 10.37 2.86
CA HIS A 84 -2.31 9.13 2.89
C HIS A 84 -3.42 9.25 3.95
N GLY A 85 -4.67 9.38 3.49
CA GLY A 85 -5.78 9.82 4.36
C GLY A 85 -5.43 11.15 5.03
N GLY A 86 -5.63 11.24 6.35
CA GLY A 86 -5.27 12.43 7.13
C GLY A 86 -3.76 12.63 7.36
N LEU A 87 -2.90 11.65 7.04
CA LEU A 87 -1.46 11.73 7.29
C LEU A 87 -0.75 12.47 6.15
N THR A 88 -0.19 13.65 6.43
CA THR A 88 0.73 14.31 5.50
C THR A 88 2.08 13.59 5.48
N ILE A 89 2.56 13.25 4.29
CA ILE A 89 3.85 12.60 4.06
C ILE A 89 4.89 13.71 3.80
N PRO A 90 6.08 13.68 4.42
CA PRO A 90 7.08 14.75 4.31
C PRO A 90 7.87 14.68 2.99
N VAL A 91 7.16 14.62 1.85
CA VAL A 91 7.72 14.67 0.49
C VAL A 91 6.83 15.55 -0.38
N THR A 92 7.44 16.43 -1.17
CA THR A 92 6.72 17.24 -2.17
C THR A 92 6.40 16.39 -3.38
N LEU A 93 5.32 16.72 -4.10
CA LEU A 93 5.02 16.09 -5.39
C LEU A 93 6.20 16.26 -6.37
N GLU A 94 6.77 17.47 -6.43
CA GLU A 94 7.94 17.76 -7.27
C GLU A 94 9.10 16.80 -7.02
N ARG A 95 9.44 16.54 -5.74
CA ARG A 95 10.52 15.62 -5.39
C ARG A 95 10.22 14.19 -5.81
N LEU A 96 8.99 13.74 -5.60
CA LEU A 96 8.54 12.41 -5.99
C LEU A 96 8.65 12.22 -7.52
N VAL A 97 8.20 13.20 -8.30
CA VAL A 97 8.26 13.18 -9.77
C VAL A 97 9.72 13.23 -10.25
N GLN A 98 10.59 14.03 -9.63
CA GLN A 98 12.02 14.05 -9.92
C GLN A 98 12.68 12.67 -9.72
N ASP A 99 12.30 11.93 -8.67
CA ASP A 99 12.79 10.56 -8.47
C ASP A 99 12.34 9.60 -9.59
N ALA A 100 11.11 9.77 -10.13
CA ALA A 100 10.63 9.00 -11.28
C ALA A 100 11.36 9.38 -12.59
N ILE A 101 11.54 10.68 -12.85
CA ILE A 101 12.31 11.18 -14.01
C ILE A 101 13.75 10.65 -13.96
N GLN A 102 14.39 10.71 -12.79
CA GLN A 102 15.74 10.20 -12.60
C GLN A 102 15.82 8.71 -12.95
N TRP A 103 14.82 7.92 -12.55
CA TRP A 103 14.75 6.50 -12.94
C TRP A 103 14.61 6.32 -14.45
N CYS A 104 13.72 7.08 -15.10
CA CYS A 104 13.51 7.03 -16.54
C CYS A 104 14.79 7.39 -17.31
N ASN A 105 15.54 8.39 -16.85
CA ASN A 105 16.81 8.79 -17.45
C ASN A 105 17.89 7.70 -17.31
N ASP A 106 17.97 7.07 -16.14
CA ASP A 106 18.93 6.00 -15.87
C ASP A 106 18.61 4.69 -16.61
N ASN A 107 17.38 4.56 -17.13
CA ASN A 107 16.86 3.40 -17.86
C ASN A 107 16.29 3.82 -19.23
N ASN A 108 16.85 4.85 -19.87
CA ASN A 108 16.32 5.41 -21.12
C ASN A 108 16.50 4.51 -22.35
N ASP A 109 17.28 3.44 -22.21
CA ASP A 109 17.44 2.35 -23.19
C ASP A 109 16.38 1.26 -23.02
N SER A 110 15.58 1.33 -21.95
CA SER A 110 14.43 0.45 -21.75
C SER A 110 13.19 1.07 -22.36
N ASP A 111 12.44 0.29 -23.13
CA ASP A 111 11.12 0.67 -23.67
C ASP A 111 10.04 0.63 -22.56
N GLU A 112 10.34 1.20 -21.41
CA GLU A 112 9.50 1.16 -20.21
C GLU A 112 8.71 2.46 -20.05
N LEU A 113 7.39 2.30 -19.95
CA LEU A 113 6.46 3.38 -19.64
C LEU A 113 6.19 3.41 -18.13
N VAL A 114 6.37 4.58 -17.51
CA VAL A 114 5.98 4.82 -16.12
C VAL A 114 4.73 5.70 -16.06
N LEU A 115 3.76 5.29 -15.26
CA LEU A 115 2.51 6.03 -15.03
C LEU A 115 2.48 6.62 -13.62
N ILE A 116 2.08 7.89 -13.49
CA ILE A 116 1.67 8.49 -12.23
C ILE A 116 0.15 8.67 -12.27
N LEU A 117 -0.55 8.00 -11.37
CA LEU A 117 -1.99 8.06 -11.23
C LEU A 117 -2.33 8.87 -10.00
N HIS A 118 -3.07 9.96 -10.17
CA HIS A 118 -3.56 10.70 -9.02
C HIS A 118 -4.82 10.10 -8.45
N HIS A 119 -4.94 10.27 -7.14
CA HIS A 119 -6.12 9.86 -6.41
C HIS A 119 -6.29 10.74 -5.16
N ASN A 120 -7.54 11.11 -4.86
CA ASN A 120 -7.95 11.67 -3.58
C ASN A 120 -7.19 12.96 -3.20
N PHE A 121 -7.21 13.97 -4.08
CA PHE A 121 -6.58 15.26 -3.81
C PHE A 121 -7.13 15.93 -2.54
N ALA A 122 -6.24 16.37 -1.65
CA ALA A 122 -6.60 17.06 -0.42
C ALA A 122 -6.31 18.57 -0.50
N TYR A 123 -7.17 19.37 0.14
CA TYR A 123 -7.05 20.82 0.21
C TYR A 123 -6.60 21.32 1.59
N PRO A 124 -6.17 22.59 1.72
CA PRO A 124 -5.84 23.18 3.01
C PRO A 124 -7.05 23.10 3.97
N GLY A 125 -6.86 22.49 5.14
CA GLY A 125 -7.91 22.39 6.17
C GLY A 125 -8.90 21.25 5.99
N GLY A 126 -8.85 20.49 4.89
CA GLY A 126 -9.60 19.23 4.73
C GLY A 126 -8.77 18.04 5.19
N ASN A 127 -9.42 17.04 5.79
CA ASN A 127 -8.76 15.80 6.19
C ASN A 127 -8.53 14.83 5.02
N GLY A 128 -9.03 15.14 3.83
CA GLY A 128 -8.80 14.33 2.62
C GLY A 128 -9.36 12.91 2.72
N ASP A 129 -10.25 12.63 3.66
CA ASP A 129 -10.86 11.30 3.83
C ASP A 129 -12.21 11.16 3.12
N GLY A 130 -12.68 12.21 2.43
CA GLY A 130 -13.98 12.25 1.75
C GLY A 130 -15.18 12.15 2.70
N THR A 131 -14.97 12.07 4.02
CA THR A 131 -16.00 11.93 5.05
C THR A 131 -16.22 13.19 5.88
N ASP A 132 -15.61 14.32 5.48
CA ASP A 132 -15.99 15.64 5.97
C ASP A 132 -17.46 15.88 5.59
N VAL A 133 -18.34 15.40 6.46
CA VAL A 133 -19.77 15.67 6.47
C VAL A 133 -19.87 17.18 6.34
N ALA A 134 -20.39 17.62 5.19
CA ALA A 134 -20.59 19.00 4.84
C ALA A 134 -21.33 19.70 6.00
N THR A 135 -20.56 20.25 6.94
CA THR A 135 -21.04 21.11 8.00
C THR A 135 -21.21 22.48 7.37
N THR A 136 -22.23 22.52 6.51
CA THR A 136 -23.05 23.61 6.00
C THR A 136 -22.40 24.90 5.45
N THR A 137 -21.08 25.10 5.43
CA THR A 137 -20.51 26.33 4.83
C THR A 137 -19.15 26.22 4.13
N THR A 138 -18.46 25.08 4.16
CA THR A 138 -17.20 24.93 3.41
C THR A 138 -17.47 24.66 1.95
N THR A 139 -17.33 25.70 1.11
CA THR A 139 -17.37 25.58 -0.35
C THR A 139 -16.31 24.62 -0.82
N THR A 140 -16.71 23.46 -1.36
CA THR A 140 -15.82 22.55 -2.09
C THR A 140 -15.03 23.36 -3.12
N PRO A 141 -13.69 23.31 -3.08
CA PRO A 141 -12.89 24.03 -4.06
C PRO A 141 -13.23 23.56 -5.47
N ARG A 142 -13.14 24.46 -6.44
CA ARG A 142 -13.40 24.16 -7.85
C ARG A 142 -12.27 23.28 -8.41
N ALA A 143 -12.60 22.45 -9.40
CA ALA A 143 -11.66 21.55 -10.07
C ALA A 143 -10.46 22.28 -10.68
N ASP A 144 -10.65 23.51 -11.15
CA ASP A 144 -9.60 24.35 -11.72
C ASP A 144 -8.43 24.60 -10.75
N VAL A 145 -8.68 24.62 -9.43
CA VAL A 145 -7.61 24.80 -8.42
C VAL A 145 -6.69 23.59 -8.35
N ALA A 146 -7.24 22.38 -8.29
CA ALA A 146 -6.46 21.15 -8.21
C ALA A 146 -5.67 20.93 -9.51
N VAL A 147 -6.38 21.03 -10.65
CA VAL A 147 -5.78 20.86 -11.98
C VAL A 147 -4.65 21.88 -12.19
N SER A 148 -4.88 23.16 -11.92
CA SER A 148 -3.86 24.20 -12.08
C SER A 148 -2.61 23.96 -11.22
N ALA A 149 -2.80 23.55 -9.95
CA ALA A 149 -1.69 23.26 -9.06
C ALA A 149 -0.85 22.06 -9.53
N LEU A 150 -1.50 21.00 -10.01
CA LEU A 150 -0.82 19.83 -10.55
C LEU A 150 -0.12 20.13 -11.88
N SER A 151 -0.81 20.75 -12.83
CA SER A 151 -0.24 21.17 -14.12
C SER A 151 1.01 22.03 -13.92
N GLN A 152 0.99 22.97 -12.97
CA GLN A 152 2.16 23.80 -12.68
C GLN A 152 3.40 22.99 -12.30
N VAL A 153 3.26 21.95 -11.47
CA VAL A 153 4.38 21.08 -11.09
C VAL A 153 4.86 20.27 -12.28
N TYR A 154 3.95 19.63 -13.01
CA TYR A 154 4.31 18.77 -14.15
C TYR A 154 4.93 19.53 -15.31
N ASP A 155 4.36 20.69 -15.67
CA ASP A 155 4.90 21.58 -16.70
C ASP A 155 6.32 22.04 -16.35
N SER A 156 6.57 22.37 -15.07
CA SER A 156 7.90 22.80 -14.61
C SER A 156 8.97 21.70 -14.72
N LEU A 157 8.54 20.43 -14.73
CA LEU A 157 9.39 19.25 -14.82
C LEU A 157 9.43 18.65 -16.23
N GLY A 158 8.68 19.20 -17.19
CA GLY A 158 8.59 18.68 -18.56
C GLY A 158 7.90 17.32 -18.66
N VAL A 159 6.93 17.04 -17.78
CA VAL A 159 6.13 15.82 -17.78
C VAL A 159 4.72 16.16 -18.26
N ASN A 160 4.18 15.38 -19.19
CA ASN A 160 2.80 15.59 -19.61
C ASN A 160 1.81 15.12 -18.54
N TYR A 161 0.80 15.95 -18.29
CA TYR A 161 -0.30 15.68 -17.36
C TYR A 161 -1.63 15.76 -18.12
N VAL A 162 -2.33 14.62 -18.23
CA VAL A 162 -3.47 14.45 -19.14
C VAL A 162 -4.70 13.88 -18.43
N GLN A 163 -5.87 14.06 -19.03
CA GLN A 163 -7.11 13.47 -18.53
C GLN A 163 -7.22 11.99 -18.92
N CYS A 164 -7.84 11.15 -18.07
CA CYS A 164 -8.04 9.71 -18.35
C CYS A 164 -8.66 9.42 -19.72
N ALA A 165 -9.64 10.23 -20.14
CA ALA A 165 -10.34 10.05 -21.41
C ALA A 165 -9.41 10.23 -22.62
N GLU A 166 -8.30 10.96 -22.48
CA GLU A 166 -7.34 11.16 -23.58
C GLU A 166 -6.57 9.87 -23.91
N VAL A 167 -6.42 8.95 -22.95
CA VAL A 167 -5.63 7.73 -23.11
C VAL A 167 -6.48 6.45 -23.29
N SER A 168 -7.82 6.54 -23.18
CA SER A 168 -8.71 5.36 -23.16
C SER A 168 -8.68 4.52 -24.44
N THR A 169 -8.29 5.12 -25.56
CA THR A 169 -8.21 4.47 -26.88
C THR A 169 -6.80 4.40 -27.43
N MET A 170 -5.80 4.87 -26.67
CA MET A 170 -4.41 4.88 -27.11
C MET A 170 -3.78 3.50 -26.96
N THR A 171 -2.94 3.15 -27.93
CA THR A 171 -1.97 2.07 -27.78
C THR A 171 -0.84 2.48 -26.83
N VAL A 172 -0.14 1.50 -26.26
CA VAL A 172 1.06 1.73 -25.44
C VAL A 172 2.06 2.60 -26.20
N LYS A 173 2.27 2.36 -27.50
CA LYS A 173 3.17 3.15 -28.36
C LYS A 173 2.79 4.62 -28.44
N GLU A 174 1.50 4.90 -28.63
CA GLU A 174 0.97 6.27 -28.70
C GLU A 174 1.11 6.96 -27.34
N THR A 175 0.81 6.24 -26.26
CA THR A 175 1.01 6.73 -24.89
C THR A 175 2.48 7.00 -24.60
N MET A 176 3.41 6.13 -25.01
CA MET A 176 4.86 6.38 -24.85
C MET A 176 5.30 7.65 -25.60
N LYS A 177 4.80 7.86 -26.83
CA LYS A 177 5.07 9.10 -27.56
C LYS A 177 4.56 10.34 -26.81
N LEU A 178 3.38 10.25 -26.20
CA LEU A 178 2.83 11.29 -25.34
C LEU A 178 3.62 11.44 -24.04
N ALA A 179 4.20 10.37 -23.51
CA ALA A 179 4.94 10.34 -22.25
C ALA A 179 6.43 10.70 -22.37
N ALA A 180 6.92 10.97 -23.58
CA ALA A 180 8.34 11.15 -23.84
C ALA A 180 8.92 12.35 -23.07
N LEU A 181 9.93 12.09 -22.24
CA LEU A 181 10.62 13.13 -21.48
C LEU A 181 11.68 13.83 -22.33
N PRO A 182 11.94 15.14 -22.12
CA PRO A 182 13.02 15.85 -22.80
C PRO A 182 14.41 15.23 -22.59
N SER A 183 14.63 14.56 -21.46
CA SER A 183 15.88 13.91 -21.07
C SER A 183 15.98 12.42 -21.48
N GLY A 184 14.92 11.87 -22.07
CA GLY A 184 14.81 10.44 -22.42
C GLY A 184 13.96 9.63 -21.43
N GLY A 185 13.48 8.47 -21.89
CA GLY A 185 12.50 7.65 -21.16
C GLY A 185 11.07 8.19 -21.26
N TYR A 186 10.13 7.52 -20.59
CA TYR A 186 8.70 7.74 -20.74
C TYR A 186 7.99 7.82 -19.38
N LEU A 187 7.42 8.97 -19.07
CA LEU A 187 6.67 9.23 -17.84
C LEU A 187 5.42 10.05 -18.15
N LEU A 188 4.25 9.56 -17.72
CA LEU A 188 2.97 10.21 -17.93
C LEU A 188 2.22 10.33 -16.60
N ALA A 189 1.72 11.54 -16.29
CA ALA A 189 0.81 11.76 -15.19
C ALA A 189 -0.62 11.87 -15.69
N MET A 190 -1.59 11.32 -14.95
CA MET A 190 -2.99 11.40 -15.36
C MET A 190 -3.99 11.25 -14.21
N ASP A 191 -5.17 11.83 -14.41
CA ASP A 191 -6.34 11.75 -13.53
C ASP A 191 -7.64 12.13 -14.29
N GLN A 192 -8.79 12.19 -13.62
CA GLN A 192 -10.04 12.65 -14.24
C GLN A 192 -10.15 14.18 -14.39
N GLN A 193 -9.18 14.95 -13.90
CA GLN A 193 -9.16 16.41 -13.85
C GLN A 193 -10.40 17.04 -13.18
N ASP A 194 -10.90 16.38 -12.13
CA ASP A 194 -11.96 16.89 -11.27
C ASP A 194 -11.41 17.50 -9.96
N ALA A 195 -12.28 17.95 -9.07
CA ALA A 195 -11.88 18.59 -7.81
C ALA A 195 -11.12 17.67 -6.85
N TYR A 196 -11.21 16.35 -7.03
CA TYR A 196 -10.58 15.39 -6.13
C TYR A 196 -9.54 14.53 -6.84
N THR A 197 -9.21 14.91 -8.08
CA THR A 197 -8.30 14.18 -8.97
C THR A 197 -8.65 12.70 -9.00
N SER A 198 -9.92 12.38 -9.30
CA SER A 198 -10.40 11.01 -9.29
C SER A 198 -9.52 10.12 -10.16
N SER A 199 -9.28 8.89 -9.70
CA SER A 199 -8.38 7.94 -10.37
C SER A 199 -8.87 7.57 -11.77
N CYS A 200 -7.93 7.34 -12.69
CA CYS A 200 -8.20 6.73 -13.99
C CYS A 200 -8.48 5.23 -13.92
N ALA A 201 -8.37 4.64 -12.73
CA ALA A 201 -8.68 3.25 -12.50
C ALA A 201 -10.00 3.10 -11.77
N LYS A 202 -10.78 2.08 -12.15
CA LYS A 202 -11.83 1.60 -11.28
C LYS A 202 -11.17 0.85 -10.14
N LEU A 203 -11.21 1.47 -8.95
CA LEU A 203 -10.76 0.84 -7.72
C LEU A 203 -11.69 -0.32 -7.38
N ASN A 204 -11.13 -1.50 -7.16
CA ASN A 204 -11.89 -2.64 -6.65
C ASN A 204 -12.01 -2.58 -5.13
N TYR A 205 -12.36 -1.44 -4.52
CA TYR A 205 -12.53 -1.29 -3.07
C TYR A 205 -14.02 -1.32 -2.70
N VAL A 206 -14.53 -2.51 -2.34
CA VAL A 206 -15.92 -2.69 -1.91
C VAL A 206 -15.95 -2.85 -0.39
N GLN A 207 -16.40 -1.79 0.30
CA GLN A 207 -16.34 -1.65 1.77
C GLN A 207 -16.85 -2.89 2.54
N ASP A 208 -17.94 -3.51 2.07
CA ASP A 208 -18.57 -4.65 2.76
C ASP A 208 -17.89 -6.00 2.46
N LEU A 209 -16.92 -6.02 1.53
CA LEU A 209 -16.20 -7.21 1.09
C LEU A 209 -14.71 -7.15 1.40
N LEU A 210 -14.25 -6.14 2.15
CA LEU A 210 -12.83 -5.95 2.43
C LEU A 210 -12.23 -7.17 3.15
N VAL A 211 -11.09 -7.62 2.65
CA VAL A 211 -10.32 -8.71 3.24
C VAL A 211 -9.16 -8.12 4.04
N THR A 212 -9.40 -7.91 5.33
CA THR A 212 -8.41 -7.38 6.25
C THR A 212 -7.57 -8.49 6.90
N CYS A 213 -6.33 -8.16 7.26
CA CYS A 213 -5.43 -9.12 7.92
C CYS A 213 -5.94 -9.55 9.31
N TYR A 214 -6.56 -8.59 10.01
CA TYR A 214 -7.11 -8.74 11.34
C TYR A 214 -8.59 -8.35 11.30
N SER A 215 -9.47 -9.31 11.59
CA SER A 215 -10.93 -9.08 11.63
C SER A 215 -11.49 -9.52 12.97
N ASN A 216 -12.48 -8.77 13.49
CA ASN A 216 -13.26 -9.24 14.62
C ASN A 216 -14.10 -10.44 14.18
N SER A 217 -13.91 -11.59 14.84
CA SER A 217 -14.63 -12.84 14.56
C SER A 217 -16.16 -12.75 14.82
N THR A 218 -16.68 -11.58 15.17
CA THR A 218 -18.06 -11.36 15.60
C THR A 218 -19.03 -10.99 14.48
N ASP A 219 -18.56 -10.81 13.23
CA ASP A 219 -19.47 -10.64 12.08
C ASP A 219 -20.08 -11.98 11.64
N THR A 220 -20.85 -12.54 12.57
CA THR A 220 -21.67 -13.74 12.43
C THR A 220 -23.02 -13.38 11.83
N GLY A 221 -23.04 -12.81 10.62
CA GLY A 221 -24.23 -12.83 9.76
C GLY A 221 -24.45 -14.20 9.10
N SER A 222 -23.45 -15.09 9.15
CA SER A 222 -23.55 -16.46 8.65
C SER A 222 -24.10 -17.37 9.74
N ASN A 223 -25.41 -17.62 9.70
CA ASN A 223 -26.16 -18.56 10.56
C ASN A 223 -25.74 -20.04 10.41
N ASN A 224 -24.60 -20.36 9.79
CA ASN A 224 -24.10 -21.72 9.67
C ASN A 224 -23.26 -22.11 10.90
N ASN A 225 -23.97 -22.59 11.91
CA ASN A 225 -23.56 -22.89 13.29
C ASN A 225 -22.41 -23.89 13.54
N ASN A 226 -21.62 -24.33 12.54
CA ASN A 226 -20.70 -25.45 12.75
C ASN A 226 -19.21 -25.22 12.46
N ASN A 227 -18.79 -24.02 12.06
CA ASN A 227 -17.36 -23.72 11.93
C ASN A 227 -17.04 -22.42 12.67
N ARG A 228 -16.53 -22.56 13.90
CA ARG A 228 -15.68 -21.54 14.53
C ARG A 228 -14.53 -21.27 13.55
N ARG A 229 -14.70 -20.30 12.64
CA ARG A 229 -13.60 -19.75 11.86
C ARG A 229 -12.65 -19.16 12.88
N SER A 230 -11.50 -19.80 13.09
CA SER A 230 -10.50 -19.22 13.98
C SER A 230 -10.11 -17.86 13.42
N SER A 231 -9.89 -16.90 14.30
CA SER A 231 -9.34 -15.58 14.00
C SER A 231 -7.85 -15.72 13.63
N ASP A 232 -7.54 -16.58 12.69
CA ASP A 232 -6.18 -16.85 12.26
C ASP A 232 -5.66 -15.62 11.52
N PRO A 233 -4.60 -14.95 12.03
CA PRO A 233 -4.08 -13.76 11.39
C PRO A 233 -3.57 -14.10 9.99
N CYS A 234 -3.60 -13.13 9.08
CA CYS A 234 -3.11 -13.32 7.72
C CYS A 234 -1.63 -13.70 7.62
N THR A 235 -0.85 -13.43 8.68
CA THR A 235 0.59 -13.69 8.76
C THR A 235 0.97 -15.17 8.72
N LYS A 236 0.00 -16.09 8.75
CA LYS A 236 0.24 -17.51 8.49
C LYS A 236 0.18 -17.79 6.97
N PRO A 237 1.18 -18.44 6.35
CA PRO A 237 1.22 -18.73 4.91
C PRO A 237 0.04 -19.56 4.36
N ARG A 238 -0.78 -20.15 5.23
CA ARG A 238 -1.99 -20.93 4.87
C ARG A 238 -3.24 -20.41 5.58
N SER A 239 -3.25 -19.13 5.91
CA SER A 239 -4.43 -18.49 6.50
C SER A 239 -5.61 -18.57 5.54
N SER A 240 -6.82 -18.81 6.05
CA SER A 240 -8.04 -18.72 5.24
C SER A 240 -8.24 -17.31 4.67
N LYS A 241 -7.67 -16.28 5.32
CA LYS A 241 -7.65 -14.89 4.83
C LYS A 241 -6.97 -14.75 3.48
N LEU A 242 -5.93 -15.54 3.22
CA LEU A 242 -5.26 -15.52 1.93
C LEU A 242 -6.16 -16.07 0.81
N GLN A 243 -6.97 -17.08 1.10
CA GLN A 243 -7.96 -17.58 0.15
C GLN A 243 -9.10 -16.57 -0.05
N GLU A 244 -9.60 -15.95 1.03
CA GLU A 244 -10.60 -14.86 0.94
C GLU A 244 -10.08 -13.72 0.03
N LEU A 245 -8.82 -13.31 0.20
CA LEU A 245 -8.19 -12.28 -0.64
C LEU A 245 -8.01 -12.75 -2.08
N LYS A 246 -7.62 -14.02 -2.29
CA LYS A 246 -7.57 -14.60 -3.65
C LYS A 246 -8.94 -14.50 -4.31
N ASP A 247 -9.99 -14.92 -3.64
CA ASP A 247 -11.36 -14.93 -4.17
C ASP A 247 -11.82 -13.48 -4.47
N TYR A 248 -11.47 -12.52 -3.63
CA TYR A 248 -11.72 -11.09 -3.85
C TYR A 248 -11.04 -10.56 -5.12
N VAL A 249 -9.75 -10.83 -5.28
CA VAL A 249 -8.97 -10.43 -6.47
C VAL A 249 -9.52 -11.09 -7.73
N MET A 250 -9.86 -12.38 -7.67
CA MET A 250 -10.47 -13.11 -8.79
C MET A 250 -11.83 -12.53 -9.17
N ALA A 251 -12.68 -12.23 -8.19
CA ALA A 251 -13.99 -11.61 -8.45
C ALA A 251 -13.82 -10.23 -9.11
N SER A 252 -12.85 -9.44 -8.66
CA SER A 252 -12.53 -8.12 -9.24
C SER A 252 -12.09 -8.21 -10.71
N ALA A 253 -11.36 -9.27 -11.08
CA ALA A 253 -10.85 -9.47 -12.43
C ALA A 253 -11.83 -10.19 -13.37
N ASN A 254 -12.69 -11.06 -12.82
CA ASN A 254 -13.41 -12.07 -13.61
C ASN A 254 -14.94 -11.96 -13.57
N ASN A 255 -15.50 -11.16 -12.67
CA ASN A 255 -16.94 -10.88 -12.68
C ASN A 255 -17.35 -10.04 -13.90
N GLU A 256 -18.66 -9.87 -14.09
CA GLU A 256 -19.18 -8.97 -15.12
C GLU A 256 -18.70 -7.52 -14.92
N PRO A 257 -18.40 -6.80 -16.01
CA PRO A 257 -18.04 -5.39 -15.92
C PRO A 257 -19.11 -4.54 -15.23
N THR A 258 -18.68 -3.57 -14.43
CA THR A 258 -19.55 -2.65 -13.71
C THR A 258 -18.78 -1.41 -13.30
N ASP A 259 -19.41 -0.23 -13.32
CA ASP A 259 -18.83 1.01 -12.77
C ASP A 259 -19.28 1.28 -11.32
N SER A 260 -20.08 0.38 -10.73
CA SER A 260 -20.49 0.49 -9.33
C SER A 260 -19.32 0.23 -8.39
N ASN A 261 -19.13 1.11 -7.41
CA ASN A 261 -18.17 0.93 -6.32
C ASN A 261 -18.64 -0.08 -5.26
N GLN A 262 -19.85 -0.63 -5.41
CA GLN A 262 -20.41 -1.65 -4.51
C GLN A 262 -20.30 -3.06 -5.08
N VAL A 263 -19.80 -3.21 -6.33
CA VAL A 263 -19.76 -4.48 -7.03
C VAL A 263 -18.37 -4.74 -7.59
N LEU A 264 -17.80 -5.89 -7.22
CA LEU A 264 -16.54 -6.37 -7.76
C LEU A 264 -16.70 -6.76 -9.23
N GLY A 265 -15.76 -6.30 -10.05
CA GLY A 265 -15.68 -6.57 -11.49
C GLY A 265 -14.85 -5.48 -12.18
N PRO A 266 -14.43 -5.71 -13.43
CA PRO A 266 -13.72 -4.70 -14.22
C PRO A 266 -14.63 -3.48 -14.52
N PRO A 267 -14.07 -2.33 -14.96
CA PRO A 267 -14.86 -1.19 -15.39
C PRO A 267 -15.75 -1.53 -16.58
N ALA A 268 -16.98 -1.02 -16.59
CA ALA A 268 -17.86 -1.08 -17.74
C ALA A 268 -17.58 0.07 -18.73
N SER A 269 -17.17 1.24 -18.22
CA SER A 269 -16.79 2.40 -19.02
C SER A 269 -15.28 2.59 -19.07
N THR A 270 -14.68 2.32 -20.23
CA THR A 270 -13.25 2.55 -20.48
C THR A 270 -12.91 4.04 -20.66
N ASP A 271 -13.87 4.89 -21.00
CA ASP A 271 -13.64 6.34 -21.12
C ASP A 271 -13.46 7.00 -19.75
N ARG A 272 -14.21 6.53 -18.75
CA ARG A 272 -14.09 7.00 -17.38
C ARG A 272 -12.98 6.30 -16.62
N TYR A 273 -12.87 4.98 -16.79
CA TYR A 273 -11.93 4.13 -16.11
C TYR A 273 -11.16 3.29 -17.14
N PRO A 274 -10.16 3.88 -17.82
CA PRO A 274 -9.33 3.13 -18.76
C PRO A 274 -8.62 1.93 -18.12
N PHE A 275 -8.48 1.90 -16.79
CA PHE A 275 -7.80 0.82 -16.08
C PHE A 275 -8.73 0.04 -15.14
N ASN A 276 -8.54 -1.29 -15.12
CA ASN A 276 -8.99 -2.12 -14.01
C ASN A 276 -7.89 -2.22 -12.96
N GLU A 277 -8.11 -1.67 -11.75
CA GLU A 277 -7.20 -1.85 -10.63
C GLU A 277 -7.61 -3.06 -9.79
N LEU A 278 -6.66 -3.97 -9.61
CA LEU A 278 -6.76 -5.09 -8.69
C LEU A 278 -5.90 -4.80 -7.46
N GLN A 279 -6.54 -4.48 -6.34
CA GLN A 279 -5.90 -4.43 -5.03
C GLN A 279 -5.55 -5.83 -4.55
N ALA A 280 -4.31 -6.23 -4.79
CA ALA A 280 -3.72 -7.48 -4.33
C ALA A 280 -2.81 -7.18 -3.12
N LEU A 281 -3.42 -6.60 -2.08
CA LEU A 281 -2.76 -6.16 -0.85
C LEU A 281 -3.68 -6.42 0.35
N TRP A 282 -3.13 -6.39 1.56
CA TRP A 282 -3.98 -6.49 2.76
C TRP A 282 -4.76 -5.20 2.92
N GLN A 283 -6.09 -5.29 2.84
CA GLN A 283 -6.93 -4.13 3.02
C GLN A 283 -6.97 -3.76 4.51
N VAL A 284 -7.14 -2.47 4.80
CA VAL A 284 -7.06 -1.94 6.15
C VAL A 284 -8.28 -1.07 6.43
N ASP A 285 -9.01 -1.43 7.47
CA ASP A 285 -9.95 -0.55 8.16
C ASP A 285 -9.42 -0.17 9.56
N ALA A 286 -10.09 0.78 10.22
CA ALA A 286 -9.70 1.25 11.55
C ALA A 286 -9.62 0.13 12.61
N THR A 287 -10.49 -0.88 12.53
CA THR A 287 -10.50 -2.02 13.46
C THR A 287 -9.31 -2.92 13.22
N SER A 288 -9.03 -3.27 11.97
CA SER A 288 -7.91 -4.11 11.58
C SER A 288 -6.57 -3.47 11.91
N ALA A 289 -6.44 -2.15 11.72
CA ALA A 289 -5.27 -1.39 12.12
C ALA A 289 -5.08 -1.43 13.65
N ALA A 290 -6.15 -1.18 14.42
CA ALA A 290 -6.11 -1.26 15.88
C ALA A 290 -5.69 -2.65 16.39
N LEU A 291 -6.28 -3.72 15.85
CA LEU A 291 -5.92 -5.09 16.19
C LEU A 291 -4.48 -5.41 15.81
N GLY A 292 -4.07 -5.01 14.62
CA GLY A 292 -2.70 -5.19 14.14
C GLY A 292 -1.66 -4.50 15.02
N MET A 293 -1.96 -3.31 15.53
CA MET A 293 -1.12 -2.62 16.52
C MET A 293 -1.07 -3.34 17.86
N ILE A 294 -2.17 -3.93 18.34
CA ILE A 294 -2.18 -4.78 19.55
C ILE A 294 -1.28 -6.01 19.35
N HIS A 295 -1.22 -6.54 18.12
CA HIS A 295 -0.32 -7.61 17.72
C HIS A 295 1.12 -7.15 17.47
N LEU A 296 1.45 -5.86 17.69
CA LEU A 296 2.75 -5.26 17.41
C LEU A 296 3.21 -5.50 15.96
N SER A 297 2.25 -5.51 15.02
CA SER A 297 2.51 -5.66 13.59
C SER A 297 2.33 -4.32 12.88
N THR A 298 2.81 -4.27 11.65
CA THR A 298 2.66 -3.16 10.70
C THR A 298 2.13 -3.73 9.39
N LEU A 299 1.59 -2.90 8.51
CA LEU A 299 1.11 -3.35 7.21
C LEU A 299 2.24 -4.01 6.38
N LEU A 300 3.44 -3.43 6.43
CA LEU A 300 4.64 -4.01 5.81
C LEU A 300 5.03 -5.37 6.43
N ASP A 301 4.93 -5.50 7.76
CA ASP A 301 5.18 -6.76 8.47
C ASP A 301 4.16 -7.83 8.07
N ASP A 302 2.89 -7.45 7.91
CA ASP A 302 1.82 -8.36 7.52
C ASP A 302 2.03 -8.89 6.11
N ASN A 303 2.35 -8.01 5.15
CA ASN A 303 2.71 -8.41 3.78
C ASN A 303 3.95 -9.34 3.80
N THR A 304 5.00 -8.96 4.51
CA THR A 304 6.24 -9.74 4.60
C THR A 304 6.00 -11.14 5.19
N LYS A 305 5.29 -11.24 6.32
CA LYS A 305 5.08 -12.51 7.04
C LYS A 305 4.12 -13.45 6.30
N SER A 306 3.08 -12.88 5.68
CA SER A 306 2.12 -13.64 4.87
C SER A 306 2.70 -14.10 3.52
N GLN A 307 3.80 -13.49 3.08
CA GLN A 307 4.38 -13.69 1.74
C GLN A 307 3.40 -13.36 0.62
N LEU A 308 2.55 -12.35 0.84
CA LEU A 308 1.42 -12.04 -0.03
C LEU A 308 1.85 -11.84 -1.50
N ASN A 309 2.86 -11.01 -1.76
CA ASN A 309 3.35 -10.77 -3.12
C ASN A 309 3.83 -12.07 -3.81
N ALA A 310 4.42 -13.01 -3.08
CA ALA A 310 4.82 -14.31 -3.63
C ALA A 310 3.62 -15.19 -3.98
N HIS A 311 2.53 -15.13 -3.20
CA HIS A 311 1.27 -15.80 -3.54
C HIS A 311 0.63 -15.19 -4.79
N ILE A 312 0.68 -13.87 -4.94
CA ILE A 312 0.14 -13.17 -6.10
C ILE A 312 0.90 -13.53 -7.38
N VAL A 313 2.24 -13.67 -7.32
CA VAL A 313 3.02 -14.21 -8.45
C VAL A 313 2.43 -15.53 -8.93
N ASN A 314 2.03 -16.41 -8.02
CA ASN A 314 1.42 -17.70 -8.38
C ASN A 314 0.05 -17.51 -9.03
N TRP A 315 -0.79 -16.62 -8.49
CA TRP A 315 -2.13 -16.36 -9.02
C TRP A 315 -2.11 -15.79 -10.44
N VAL A 316 -1.17 -14.87 -10.70
CA VAL A 316 -0.95 -14.26 -12.03
C VAL A 316 -0.38 -15.29 -13.00
N TYR A 317 0.63 -16.06 -12.59
CA TYR A 317 1.27 -17.09 -13.41
C TYR A 317 0.32 -18.23 -13.80
N GLU A 318 -0.63 -18.58 -12.92
CA GLU A 318 -1.68 -19.58 -13.19
C GLU A 318 -2.77 -19.06 -14.15
N GLU A 319 -2.63 -17.84 -14.69
CA GLU A 319 -3.49 -17.22 -15.74
C GLU A 319 -4.97 -17.12 -15.35
N SER A 320 -5.24 -17.01 -14.06
CA SER A 320 -6.63 -16.95 -13.56
C SER A 320 -7.30 -15.58 -13.64
N LEU A 321 -6.61 -14.54 -14.11
CA LEU A 321 -7.12 -13.16 -14.16
C LEU A 321 -7.45 -12.77 -15.61
N LYS A 322 -8.73 -12.50 -15.89
CA LYS A 322 -9.21 -12.15 -17.23
C LYS A 322 -8.98 -10.69 -17.60
N ALA A 323 -9.10 -9.77 -16.63
CA ALA A 323 -8.94 -8.34 -16.83
C ALA A 323 -8.05 -7.75 -15.74
N ILE A 324 -6.84 -7.36 -16.11
CA ILE A 324 -5.85 -6.78 -15.19
C ILE A 324 -5.05 -5.70 -15.92
N SER A 325 -5.28 -4.43 -15.57
CA SER A 325 -4.47 -3.32 -16.09
C SER A 325 -3.49 -2.83 -15.01
N LEU A 326 -3.94 -2.69 -13.77
CA LEU A 326 -3.11 -2.26 -12.65
C LEU A 326 -3.18 -3.29 -11.52
N LEU A 327 -2.04 -3.82 -11.11
CA LEU A 327 -1.92 -4.67 -9.94
C LEU A 327 -1.36 -3.85 -8.78
N ALA A 328 -2.25 -3.36 -7.92
CA ALA A 328 -1.86 -2.57 -6.75
C ALA A 328 -1.30 -3.50 -5.68
N VAL A 329 -0.06 -3.26 -5.27
CA VAL A 329 0.63 -4.03 -4.23
C VAL A 329 1.28 -3.11 -3.21
N ASP A 330 1.26 -3.55 -1.95
CA ASP A 330 2.13 -3.00 -0.92
C ASP A 330 3.53 -3.61 -1.04
N GLN A 331 4.53 -2.85 -0.57
CA GLN A 331 5.90 -3.30 -0.40
C GLN A 331 6.50 -3.92 -1.68
N VAL A 332 6.50 -3.18 -2.79
CA VAL A 332 6.97 -3.62 -4.12
C VAL A 332 8.36 -4.28 -4.06
N GLN A 333 9.24 -3.83 -3.15
CA GLN A 333 10.55 -4.47 -2.88
C GLN A 333 10.50 -5.98 -2.60
N LEU A 334 9.33 -6.54 -2.25
CA LEU A 334 9.14 -7.98 -2.07
C LEU A 334 8.53 -8.59 -3.33
N ASN A 335 9.38 -9.13 -4.20
CA ASN A 335 8.99 -9.83 -5.42
C ASN A 335 8.32 -8.96 -6.50
N GLY A 336 8.42 -7.63 -6.46
CA GLY A 336 7.86 -6.76 -7.50
C GLY A 336 8.41 -7.09 -8.91
N ASN A 337 9.71 -7.30 -9.05
CA ASN A 337 10.30 -7.70 -10.34
C ASN A 337 9.79 -9.07 -10.82
N ALA A 338 9.54 -10.01 -9.90
CA ALA A 338 8.96 -11.31 -10.24
C ALA A 338 7.49 -11.17 -10.67
N LEU A 339 6.72 -10.31 -9.98
CA LEU A 339 5.36 -9.95 -10.36
C LEU A 339 5.34 -9.31 -11.77
N LEU A 340 6.29 -8.41 -12.06
CA LEU A 340 6.32 -7.69 -13.34
C LEU A 340 6.65 -8.65 -14.46
N SER A 341 7.60 -9.56 -14.22
CA SER A 341 7.93 -10.66 -15.13
C SER A 341 6.71 -11.53 -15.45
N VAL A 342 5.96 -12.01 -14.45
CA VAL A 342 4.79 -12.87 -14.72
C VAL A 342 3.63 -12.12 -15.38
N LEU A 343 3.45 -10.82 -15.11
CA LEU A 343 2.48 -9.99 -15.83
C LEU A 343 2.87 -9.83 -17.30
N ARG A 344 4.13 -9.50 -17.59
CA ARG A 344 4.65 -9.35 -18.96
C ARG A 344 4.61 -10.67 -19.75
N ASN A 345 4.70 -11.80 -19.07
CA ASN A 345 4.66 -13.12 -19.71
C ASN A 345 3.24 -13.58 -20.09
N GLN A 346 2.18 -12.90 -19.64
CA GLN A 346 0.82 -13.24 -20.07
C GLN A 346 0.65 -13.04 -21.58
N CYS A 347 -0.16 -13.89 -22.23
CA CYS A 347 -0.38 -13.82 -23.68
C CYS A 347 -0.71 -12.39 -24.13
N GLY A 348 0.02 -11.89 -25.14
CA GLY A 348 -0.22 -10.58 -25.75
C GLY A 348 0.44 -9.38 -25.07
N GLN A 349 0.94 -9.51 -23.84
CA GLN A 349 1.58 -8.43 -23.09
C GLN A 349 3.00 -8.10 -23.58
N SER A 350 3.65 -9.03 -24.26
CA SER A 350 5.05 -8.90 -24.68
C SER A 350 5.29 -9.43 -26.08
N ILE A 351 6.27 -8.83 -26.75
CA ILE A 351 6.78 -9.31 -28.03
C ILE A 351 8.01 -10.17 -27.70
N LEU A 352 7.84 -11.49 -27.76
CA LEU A 352 9.01 -12.36 -27.84
C LEU A 352 9.64 -12.13 -29.21
N SER A 353 10.75 -11.40 -29.23
CA SER A 353 11.67 -11.49 -30.37
C SER A 353 12.17 -12.93 -30.36
N VAL A 354 11.47 -13.81 -31.10
CA VAL A 354 12.07 -15.07 -31.52
C VAL A 354 13.29 -14.61 -32.28
N ALA A 355 14.45 -14.70 -31.64
CA ALA A 355 15.72 -14.44 -32.28
C ALA A 355 15.70 -15.35 -33.49
N SER A 356 15.42 -14.73 -34.64
CA SER A 356 15.57 -15.33 -35.94
C SER A 356 17.07 -15.50 -36.09
N ASP A 357 17.62 -16.50 -35.39
CA ASP A 357 18.95 -17.00 -35.65
C ASP A 357 19.01 -17.24 -37.14
N ASN A 358 19.97 -16.58 -37.76
CA ASN A 358 20.14 -16.35 -39.20
C ASN A 358 20.37 -17.63 -40.01
N ASP A 359 19.54 -18.66 -39.85
CA ASP A 359 19.50 -19.78 -40.76
C ASP A 359 18.57 -19.42 -41.94
N GLU A 360 19.08 -18.52 -42.79
CA GLU A 360 18.46 -18.06 -44.06
C GLU A 360 18.15 -19.21 -45.05
N THR A 361 18.46 -20.46 -44.72
CA THR A 361 18.47 -21.56 -45.69
C THR A 361 17.41 -22.64 -45.51
N LYS A 362 16.50 -22.55 -44.52
CA LYS A 362 15.38 -23.50 -44.42
C LYS A 362 14.07 -22.89 -44.89
N GLU A 363 13.59 -23.43 -46.01
CA GLU A 363 12.29 -23.14 -46.61
C GLU A 363 11.20 -23.07 -45.54
N ARG A 364 10.51 -21.92 -45.54
CA ARG A 364 9.38 -21.58 -44.69
C ARG A 364 8.26 -22.62 -44.87
N GLU A 365 8.26 -23.65 -44.05
CA GLU A 365 7.00 -24.33 -43.72
C GLU A 365 6.07 -23.32 -43.05
N ASN A 366 4.80 -23.34 -43.46
CA ASN A 366 3.71 -22.46 -42.99
C ASN A 366 3.47 -22.60 -41.47
N VAL A 367 4.36 -22.06 -40.64
CA VAL A 367 4.09 -21.88 -39.21
C VAL A 367 3.08 -20.75 -39.10
N ASN A 368 1.89 -21.11 -38.65
CA ASN A 368 0.76 -20.20 -38.50
C ASN A 368 1.19 -19.05 -37.54
N PRO A 369 1.26 -17.79 -37.99
CA PRO A 369 1.75 -16.65 -37.20
C PRO A 369 0.93 -16.34 -35.94
N ARG A 370 -0.14 -17.11 -35.68
CA ARG A 370 -1.01 -16.98 -34.51
C ARG A 370 -0.67 -17.91 -33.35
N GLU A 371 0.27 -18.84 -33.52
CA GLU A 371 0.78 -19.65 -32.41
C GLU A 371 2.02 -18.98 -31.79
N THR A 372 1.86 -17.72 -31.36
CA THR A 372 2.85 -17.07 -30.52
C THR A 372 2.92 -17.86 -29.21
N ILE A 373 4.07 -18.47 -28.92
CA ILE A 373 4.30 -19.23 -27.69
C ILE A 373 4.12 -18.26 -26.52
N CYS A 374 2.95 -18.26 -25.89
CA CYS A 374 2.70 -17.48 -24.69
C CYS A 374 3.55 -17.99 -23.53
N GLY A 375 3.70 -17.15 -22.48
CA GLY A 375 4.68 -17.24 -21.38
C GLY A 375 4.85 -18.53 -20.58
N ARG A 376 4.15 -19.63 -20.89
CA ARG A 376 4.43 -20.95 -20.29
C ARG A 376 5.79 -21.53 -20.66
N ALA A 377 6.44 -21.01 -21.69
CA ALA A 377 7.81 -21.39 -22.02
C ALA A 377 8.85 -20.78 -21.07
N ILE A 378 8.49 -19.72 -20.32
CA ILE A 378 9.39 -19.10 -19.35
C ILE A 378 9.11 -19.71 -17.97
N PRO A 379 10.10 -20.32 -17.31
CA PRO A 379 9.91 -20.89 -16.00
C PRO A 379 9.50 -19.80 -15.02
N LYS A 380 8.56 -20.14 -14.14
CA LYS A 380 8.15 -19.28 -13.04
C LYS A 380 9.39 -18.81 -12.25
N PRO A 381 9.53 -17.49 -12.00
CA PRO A 381 10.67 -16.96 -11.26
C PRO A 381 10.71 -17.51 -9.84
N SER A 382 11.92 -17.70 -9.31
CA SER A 382 12.10 -18.11 -7.92
C SER A 382 11.66 -16.99 -6.98
N VAL A 383 10.51 -17.15 -6.33
CA VAL A 383 10.08 -16.23 -5.28
C VAL A 383 10.91 -16.48 -4.01
N GLN A 384 11.49 -15.41 -3.45
CA GLN A 384 12.17 -15.53 -2.17
C GLN A 384 11.13 -15.58 -1.04
N SER A 385 10.92 -16.77 -0.47
CA SER A 385 10.44 -16.84 0.91
C SER A 385 11.59 -16.37 1.80
N LYS A 386 11.61 -15.09 2.20
CA LYS A 386 12.51 -14.64 3.28
C LYS A 386 12.07 -15.32 4.57
N ASN A 387 12.51 -16.56 4.78
CA ASN A 387 12.51 -17.15 6.10
C ASN A 387 13.39 -16.23 6.94
N MET A 388 12.85 -15.65 8.02
CA MET A 388 13.65 -14.81 8.91
C MET A 388 14.93 -15.56 9.22
N SER A 389 16.08 -14.96 8.87
CA SER A 389 17.38 -15.56 9.16
C SER A 389 17.39 -15.99 10.63
N THR A 390 17.85 -17.21 10.90
CA THR A 390 17.98 -17.75 12.26
C THR A 390 18.71 -16.75 13.17
N LEU A 391 19.65 -15.98 12.62
CA LEU A 391 20.33 -14.90 13.33
C LEU A 391 19.39 -13.76 13.75
N SER A 392 18.53 -13.28 12.85
CA SER A 392 17.54 -12.23 13.18
C SER A 392 16.57 -12.70 14.27
N PHE A 393 16.14 -13.96 14.19
CA PHE A 393 15.33 -14.58 15.24
C PHE A 393 16.07 -14.61 16.58
N LEU A 394 17.33 -15.07 16.61
CA LEU A 394 18.14 -15.14 17.83
C LEU A 394 18.41 -13.74 18.42
N VAL A 395 18.66 -12.73 17.59
CA VAL A 395 18.85 -11.34 18.03
C VAL A 395 17.57 -10.79 18.67
N LYS A 396 16.41 -10.97 18.03
CA LYS A 396 15.11 -10.55 18.60
C LYS A 396 14.84 -11.27 19.93
N LEU A 397 15.10 -12.57 20.00
CA LEU A 397 14.95 -13.36 21.22
C LEU A 397 15.85 -12.84 22.35
N ALA A 398 17.12 -12.53 22.04
CA ALA A 398 18.07 -11.99 23.01
C ALA A 398 17.64 -10.61 23.54
N VAL A 399 17.14 -9.73 22.66
CA VAL A 399 16.60 -8.41 23.03
C VAL A 399 15.38 -8.57 23.95
N VAL A 400 14.42 -9.42 23.59
CA VAL A 400 13.23 -9.69 24.43
C VAL A 400 13.64 -10.27 25.79
N ALA A 401 14.60 -11.19 25.83
CA ALA A 401 15.12 -11.73 27.09
C ALA A 401 15.78 -10.65 27.95
N ALA A 402 16.59 -9.77 27.36
CA ALA A 402 17.22 -8.66 28.06
C ALA A 402 16.19 -7.68 28.65
N PHE A 403 15.15 -7.32 27.88
CA PHE A 403 14.06 -6.49 28.37
C PHE A 403 13.23 -7.18 29.46
N GLY A 404 12.97 -8.49 29.34
CA GLY A 404 12.29 -9.27 30.36
C GLY A 404 13.06 -9.29 31.69
N ILE A 405 14.39 -9.43 31.63
CA ILE A 405 15.27 -9.33 32.80
C ILE A 405 15.19 -7.93 33.42
N TRP A 406 15.30 -6.87 32.60
CA TRP A 406 15.20 -5.48 33.06
C TRP A 406 13.85 -5.17 33.71
N ALA A 407 12.74 -5.59 33.09
CA ALA A 407 11.40 -5.43 33.64
C ALA A 407 11.26 -6.16 34.98
N GLY A 408 11.84 -7.37 35.10
CA GLY A 408 11.91 -8.10 36.37
C GLY A 408 12.67 -7.34 37.45
N ILE A 409 13.83 -6.77 37.12
CA ILE A 409 14.64 -5.94 38.04
C ILE A 409 13.87 -4.68 38.47
N LEU A 410 13.27 -3.96 37.52
CA LEU A 410 12.46 -2.76 37.78
C LEU A 410 11.26 -3.08 38.68
N SER A 411 10.53 -4.15 38.39
CA SER A 411 9.38 -4.59 39.20
C SER A 411 9.82 -4.99 40.62
N HIS A 412 10.97 -5.65 40.77
CA HIS A 412 11.57 -5.97 42.06
C HIS A 412 11.97 -4.71 42.85
N HIS A 413 12.63 -3.75 42.20
CA HIS A 413 12.99 -2.47 42.80
C HIS A 413 11.76 -1.66 43.22
N HIS A 414 10.74 -1.58 42.37
CA HIS A 414 9.47 -0.92 42.68
C HIS A 414 8.78 -1.54 43.89
N ARG A 415 8.71 -2.88 43.95
CA ARG A 415 8.16 -3.59 45.13
C ARG A 415 8.95 -3.29 46.41
N ARG A 416 10.29 -3.29 46.36
CA ARG A 416 11.13 -2.95 47.51
C ARG A 416 10.95 -1.49 47.96
N TYR A 417 10.91 -0.56 47.01
CA TYR A 417 10.68 0.85 47.28
C TYR A 417 9.32 1.08 47.95
N PHE A 418 8.26 0.46 47.41
CA PHE A 418 6.92 0.57 47.97
C PHE A 418 6.83 -0.04 49.37
N GLN A 419 7.48 -1.20 49.61
CA GLN A 419 7.54 -1.80 50.95
C GLN A 419 8.29 -0.92 51.97
N LYS A 420 9.40 -0.28 51.56
CA LYS A 420 10.16 0.62 52.42
C LYS A 420 9.36 1.87 52.79
N ASN A 421 8.64 2.44 51.83
CA ASN A 421 7.83 3.63 52.04
C ASN A 421 6.51 3.33 52.75
N LYS A 422 5.98 2.10 52.68
CA LYS A 422 4.80 1.69 53.45
C LYS A 422 5.01 1.90 54.96
N VAL A 423 6.21 1.61 55.47
CA VAL A 423 6.54 1.84 56.89
C VAL A 423 6.59 3.32 57.22
N GLN A 424 7.14 4.16 56.32
CA GLN A 424 7.17 5.61 56.50
C GLN A 424 5.79 6.25 56.43
N LEU A 425 4.93 5.80 55.50
CA LEU A 425 3.54 6.22 55.39
C LEU A 425 2.74 5.84 56.64
N GLN A 426 2.93 4.62 57.17
CA GLN A 426 2.30 4.20 58.43
C GLN A 426 2.82 4.93 59.68
N ALA A 427 4.04 5.47 59.62
CA ALA A 427 4.58 6.32 60.68
C ALA A 427 3.99 7.73 60.58
N LEU A 428 3.92 8.30 59.37
CA LEU A 428 3.31 9.59 59.10
C LEU A 428 1.81 9.60 59.45
N ASP A 429 1.06 8.56 59.07
CA ASP A 429 -0.36 8.41 59.45
C ASP A 429 -0.54 8.42 60.98
N ARG A 430 0.38 7.77 61.72
CA ARG A 430 0.36 7.79 63.19
C ARG A 430 0.68 9.17 63.74
N GLU A 431 1.68 9.85 63.22
CA GLU A 431 2.01 11.22 63.63
C GLU A 431 0.86 12.20 63.35
N ILE A 432 0.17 12.05 62.22
CA ILE A 432 -1.02 12.84 61.88
C ILE A 432 -2.16 12.56 62.87
N LEU A 433 -2.43 11.28 63.20
CA LEU A 433 -3.45 10.91 64.17
C LEU A 433 -3.13 11.42 65.58
N ASP A 434 -1.88 11.28 66.02
CA ASP A 434 -1.42 11.77 67.32
C ASP A 434 -1.53 13.30 67.41
N ALA A 435 -1.15 14.02 66.35
CA ALA A 435 -1.32 15.47 66.26
C ALA A 435 -2.81 15.87 66.28
N ALA A 436 -3.65 15.20 65.49
CA ALA A 436 -5.09 15.46 65.47
C ALA A 436 -5.75 15.25 66.85
N GLN A 437 -5.30 14.24 67.60
CA GLN A 437 -5.75 13.98 68.97
C GLN A 437 -5.25 15.05 69.95
N GLN A 438 -3.99 15.49 69.82
CA GLN A 438 -3.41 16.54 70.64
C GLN A 438 -4.11 17.90 70.48
N TYR A 439 -4.60 18.22 69.27
CA TYR A 439 -5.29 19.47 68.97
C TYR A 439 -6.83 19.41 69.07
N GLY A 440 -7.39 18.31 69.61
CA GLY A 440 -8.83 18.21 69.91
C GLY A 440 -9.74 17.91 68.73
N CYS A 441 -9.22 17.39 67.62
CA CYS A 441 -10.00 17.01 66.43
C CYS A 441 -10.61 15.59 66.51
N ALA A 442 -10.92 15.10 67.72
CA ALA A 442 -11.06 13.67 68.03
C ALA A 442 -12.32 12.93 67.53
N ASN A 443 -13.07 13.47 66.55
CA ASN A 443 -14.31 12.85 66.06
C ASN A 443 -14.36 12.72 64.53
N ILE A 444 -13.27 12.30 63.89
CA ILE A 444 -13.32 11.81 62.50
C ILE A 444 -13.21 10.29 62.56
N ASP A 445 -14.33 9.60 62.36
CA ASP A 445 -14.36 8.15 62.21
C ASP A 445 -13.79 7.77 60.83
N PRO A 446 -12.60 7.16 60.75
CA PRO A 446 -11.98 6.80 59.47
C PRO A 446 -12.71 5.64 58.74
N SER A 447 -13.75 5.06 59.34
CA SER A 447 -14.59 4.03 58.70
C SER A 447 -15.81 4.58 57.97
N SER A 448 -16.08 5.88 58.09
CA SER A 448 -17.12 6.59 57.31
C SER A 448 -16.73 6.70 55.84
N LYS A 449 -17.22 5.77 55.00
CA LYS A 449 -17.10 5.78 53.53
C LYS A 449 -18.12 6.69 52.83
N ASP A 450 -18.61 7.74 53.50
CA ASP A 450 -19.44 8.74 52.83
C ASP A 450 -18.56 9.78 52.15
N ASP A 451 -18.22 9.48 50.89
CA ASP A 451 -17.58 10.39 49.92
C ASP A 451 -18.57 11.48 49.47
N THR A 452 -18.95 12.37 50.39
CA THR A 452 -19.60 13.65 50.04
C THR A 452 -18.79 14.82 50.58
N TYR A 453 -17.64 15.05 49.94
CA TYR A 453 -17.03 16.37 49.93
C TYR A 453 -17.69 17.20 48.83
N VAL A 454 -18.67 18.02 49.21
CA VAL A 454 -19.08 19.17 48.40
C VAL A 454 -18.03 20.25 48.65
N LEU A 455 -17.12 20.43 47.70
CA LEU A 455 -16.31 21.64 47.60
C LEU A 455 -17.10 22.68 46.81
N ALA A 456 -17.26 23.85 47.43
CA ALA A 456 -17.73 25.07 46.79
C ALA A 456 -16.62 25.76 45.99
#